data_AF-A0A960SBL3-F1
#
_entry.id   AF-A0A960SBL3-F1
#
_cell.length_a   1.000
_cell.length_b   1.000
_cell.length_c   1.000
_cell.angle_alpha   90.00
_cell.angle_beta   90.00
_cell.angle_gamma   90.00
#
_symmetry.space_group_name_H-M   'P 1'
#
loop_
_entity.id
_entity.type
_entity.pdbx_description
1 polymer ?
#
loop_
_entity_poly.entity_id
_entity_poly.type
_entity_poly.pdbx_seq_one_letter_code
_entity_poly.pdbx_strand_id
1 'polypeptide(L)' 'MSLENAKDNLKEFGKELGLEGLEFDENNTCILGIDDEFSLHLTYEPNSKRLYLYSPLLDG' A
#
# COMPACT_ATOMS: atom_id res chain seq x y z
N MET A 1 -0.62 16.51 7.09
CA MET A 1 -1.87 16.45 6.30
C MET A 1 -1.82 15.36 5.24
N SER A 2 -0.93 15.39 4.23
CA SER A 2 -0.99 14.39 3.15
C SER A 2 -0.59 12.96 3.54
N LEU A 3 0.40 12.76 4.42
CA LEU A 3 0.76 11.42 4.90
C LEU A 3 -0.33 10.80 5.80
N GLU A 4 -0.91 11.58 6.72
CA GLU A 4 -2.02 11.08 7.55
C GLU A 4 -3.24 10.72 6.70
N ASN A 5 -3.58 11.53 5.70
CA ASN A 5 -4.63 11.17 4.74
C ASN A 5 -4.29 9.87 3.96
N ALA A 6 -3.01 9.65 3.62
CA ALA A 6 -2.60 8.41 2.97
C ALA A 6 -2.75 7.21 3.90
N LYS A 7 -2.44 7.36 5.19
CA LYS A 7 -2.66 6.31 6.20
C LYS A 7 -4.14 6.00 6.39
N ASP A 8 -4.98 7.03 6.42
CA ASP A 8 -6.44 6.85 6.53
C ASP A 8 -7.01 6.17 5.28
N ASN A 9 -6.54 6.55 4.09
CA ASN A 9 -6.88 5.85 2.85
C ASN A 9 -6.49 4.36 2.90
N LEU A 10 -5.28 4.05 3.40
CA LEU A 10 -4.82 2.66 3.53
C LEU A 10 -5.66 1.86 4.52
N LYS A 11 -6.08 2.47 5.65
CA LYS A 11 -6.96 1.83 6.62
C LYS A 11 -8.34 1.52 6.03
N GLU A 12 -8.95 2.49 5.35
CA GLU A 12 -10.25 2.26 4.69
C GLU A 12 -10.11 1.22 3.55
N PHE A 13 -9.02 1.26 2.79
CA PHE A 13 -8.72 0.24 1.78
C PHE A 13 -8.63 -1.17 2.38
N GLY A 14 -7.91 -1.33 3.50
CA GLY A 14 -7.83 -2.61 4.20
C GLY A 14 -9.19 -3.11 4.66
N LYS A 15 -9.99 -2.23 5.26
CA LYS A 15 -11.34 -2.54 5.74
C LYS A 15 -12.26 -3.04 4.63
N GLU A 16 -12.25 -2.40 3.46
CA GLU A 16 -13.05 -2.83 2.30
C GLU A 16 -12.62 -4.21 1.76
N LEU A 17 -11.36 -4.58 1.96
CA LEU A 17 -10.83 -5.90 1.61
C LEU A 17 -10.96 -6.94 2.73
N GLY A 18 -11.47 -6.57 3.91
CA GLY A 18 -11.49 -7.44 5.09
C GLY A 18 -10.10 -7.71 5.69
N LEU A 19 -9.12 -6.85 5.39
CA LEU A 19 -7.76 -6.89 5.92
C LEU A 19 -7.63 -5.90 7.08
N GLU A 20 -7.13 -6.37 8.23
CA GLU A 20 -6.87 -5.52 9.38
C GLU A 20 -5.38 -5.17 9.50
N GLY A 21 -5.09 -4.00 10.05
CA GLY A 21 -3.71 -3.62 10.41
C GLY A 21 -2.82 -3.22 9.23
N LEU A 22 -3.38 -2.85 8.06
CA LEU A 22 -2.57 -2.33 6.97
C LEU A 22 -1.88 -1.03 7.38
N GLU A 23 -0.56 -1.03 7.28
CA GLU A 23 0.30 0.09 7.63
C GLU A 23 1.41 0.28 6.59
N PHE A 24 1.90 1.51 6.50
CA PHE A 24 3.11 1.80 5.75
C PHE A 24 4.34 1.48 6.58
N ASP A 25 5.36 0.95 5.92
CA ASP A 25 6.70 0.81 6.47
C ASP A 25 7.47 2.14 6.53
N GLU A 26 8.75 2.07 6.89
CA GLU A 26 9.67 3.22 6.95
C GLU A 26 9.88 3.92 5.59
N ASN A 27 9.57 3.25 4.48
CA ASN A 27 9.69 3.78 3.12
C ASN A 27 8.36 4.35 2.59
N ASN A 28 7.32 4.40 3.42
CA ASN A 28 5.95 4.74 3.03
C ASN A 28 5.30 3.73 2.06
N THR A 29 5.68 2.45 2.16
CA THR A 29 5.16 1.37 1.33
C THR A 29 4.41 0.35 2.19
N CYS A 30 3.24 -0.07 1.71
CA CYS A 30 2.49 -1.21 2.23
C CYS A 30 2.52 -2.32 1.17
N ILE A 31 2.93 -3.52 1.56
CA ILE A 31 3.03 -4.68 0.66
C ILE A 31 1.94 -5.67 1.03
N LEU A 32 1.12 -6.05 0.05
CA LEU A 32 0.09 -7.06 0.19
C LEU A 32 0.50 -8.29 -0.61
N GLY A 33 0.57 -9.45 0.04
CA GLY A 33 0.65 -10.73 -0.66
C GLY A 33 -0.72 -11.13 -1.19
N ILE A 34 -0.80 -11.51 -2.46
CA ILE A 34 -2.03 -11.96 -3.11
C ILE A 34 -1.85 -13.44 -3.48
N ASP A 35 -2.69 -14.29 -2.89
CA ASP A 35 -2.79 -15.73 -3.15
C ASP A 35 -1.46 -16.50 -3.12
N ASP A 36 -0.46 -16.01 -2.37
CA ASP A 36 0.93 -16.50 -2.36
C ASP A 36 1.61 -16.52 -3.76
N GLU A 37 1.01 -15.85 -4.76
CA GLU A 37 1.50 -15.83 -6.14
C GLU A 37 2.24 -14.54 -6.48
N PHE A 38 1.71 -13.39 -6.07
CA PHE A 38 2.33 -12.09 -6.35
C PHE A 38 2.10 -11.09 -5.21
N SER A 39 2.71 -9.91 -5.32
CA SER A 39 2.55 -8.85 -4.32
C SER A 39 2.07 -7.55 -4.92
N LEU A 40 1.17 -6.85 -4.23
CA LEU A 40 0.76 -5.49 -4.57
C LEU A 40 1.45 -4.51 -3.63
N HIS A 41 2.13 -3.52 -4.19
CA HIS A 41 2.83 -2.47 -3.46
C HIS A 41 2.03 -1.19 -3.55
N LEU A 42 1.67 -0.64 -2.39
CA LEU A 42 1.03 0.66 -2.24
C LEU A 42 2.04 1.62 -1.63
N THR A 43 2.55 2.55 -2.43
CA THR A 43 3.61 3.49 -2.01
C THR A 43 3.09 4.92 -2.02
N TYR A 44 3.14 5.58 -0.86
CA TYR A 44 2.88 7.02 -0.78
C TYR A 44 4.17 7.79 -1.07
N GLU A 45 4.16 8.63 -2.11
CA GLU A 45 5.30 9.47 -2.48
C GLU A 45 5.10 10.90 -1.95
N PRO A 46 5.91 11.37 -0.98
CA PRO A 46 5.66 12.62 -0.27
C PRO A 46 5.76 13.89 -1.12
N ASN A 47 6.62 13.91 -2.15
CA ASN A 47 6.89 15.12 -2.92
C ASN A 47 5.72 15.47 -3.86
N SER A 48 5.20 14.47 -4.55
CA SER A 48 4.06 14.56 -5.47
C SER A 48 2.72 14.38 -4.76
N LYS A 49 2.73 13.92 -3.50
CA LYS A 49 1.53 13.64 -2.68
C LYS A 49 0.60 12.64 -3.37
N ARG A 50 1.19 11.61 -4.00
CA ARG A 50 0.48 10.56 -4.74
C ARG A 50 0.63 9.22 -4.07
N LEU A 51 -0.39 8.39 -4.21
CA LEU A 51 -0.33 6.97 -3.89
C LEU A 51 -0.13 6.21 -5.20
N TYR A 52 0.93 5.42 -5.27
CA TYR A 52 1.19 4.51 -6.39
C TYR A 52 0.77 3.10 -6.01
N LEU A 53 0.11 2.42 -6.95
CA LEU A 53 -0.21 1.01 -6.86
C LEU A 53 0.52 0.31 -8.01
N TYR A 54 1.37 -0.64 -7.67
CA TYR A 54 2.08 -1.45 -8.66
C TYR A 54 2.37 -2.83 -8.10
N SER A 55 2.49 -3.82 -8.98
CA SER A 55 2.95 -5.17 -8.64
C SER A 55 4.34 -5.34 -9.24
N PRO A 56 5.34 -5.80 -8.48
CA PRO A 56 6.59 -6.26 -9.07
C PRO A 56 6.31 -7.35 -10.11
N LEU A 57 7.10 -7.37 -11.17
CA LEU A 57 7.07 -8.49 -12.10
C LEU A 57 7.59 -9.74 -11.36
N LEU A 58 6.98 -10.89 -11.65
CA LEU A 58 7.56 -12.16 -11.25
C LEU A 58 8.89 -12.29 -11.98
N ASP A 59 9.99 -12.40 -11.23
CA ASP A 59 11.26 -12.86 -11.80
C ASP A 59 10.98 -14.25 -12.38
N GLY A 60 11.24 -14.43 -13.68
CA GLY A 60 11.02 -15.69 -14.39
C GLY A 60 11.97 -16.80 -13.94
#